data_AF-A0A2P4NS36-F1
#
_entry.id   AF-A0A2P4NS36-F1
#
_cell.length_a   1.000
_cell.length_b   1.000
_cell.length_c   1.000
_cell.angle_alpha   90.00
_cell.angle_beta   90.00
_cell.angle_gamma   90.00
#
_symmetry.space_group_name_H-M   'P 1'
#
loop_
_entity.id
_entity.type
_entity.pdbx_description
1 polymer ?
#
loop_
_entity_poly.entity_id
_entity_poly.type
_entity_poly.pdbx_seq_one_letter_code
_entity_poly.pdbx_strand_id
1 'polypeptide(L)'
;MAIKTPARPTQPARPLEQDRPRWETVETTDETASRAVRPPTVVEHRRLPEKNFGEARLVWRCDDCGELGSLTAFPSACPDCGASREALFYFTED
;
A
#
# COMPACT_ATOMS: atom_id res chain seq x y z
N MET A 1 -35.76 -2.72 -54.49
CA MET A 1 -35.85 -1.50 -53.65
C MET A 1 -34.47 -1.24 -53.06
N ALA A 2 -33.85 -0.11 -53.36
CA ALA A 2 -32.50 0.21 -52.90
C ALA A 2 -32.55 0.96 -51.57
N ILE A 3 -31.89 0.44 -50.53
CA ILE A 3 -31.74 1.14 -49.25
C ILE A 3 -30.67 2.22 -49.41
N LYS A 4 -31.05 3.48 -49.23
CA LYS A 4 -30.11 4.61 -49.20
C LYS A 4 -29.50 4.71 -47.81
N THR A 5 -28.19 4.51 -47.70
CA THR A 5 -27.44 4.75 -46.46
C THR A 5 -27.46 6.25 -46.11
N PRO A 6 -27.87 6.67 -44.89
CA PRO A 6 -27.79 8.07 -44.51
C PRO A 6 -26.33 8.47 -44.23
N ALA A 7 -25.94 9.65 -44.71
CA ALA A 7 -24.63 10.22 -44.43
C ALA A 7 -24.50 10.60 -42.95
N ARG A 8 -23.31 10.36 -42.38
CA ARG A 8 -22.97 10.71 -40.99
C ARG A 8 -22.91 12.24 -40.86
N PRO A 9 -23.64 12.87 -39.91
CA PRO A 9 -23.51 14.31 -39.70
C PRO A 9 -22.12 14.63 -39.14
N THR A 10 -21.36 15.48 -39.83
CA THR A 10 -20.10 16.04 -39.34
C THR A 10 -20.41 17.16 -38.35
N GLN A 11 -20.49 16.83 -37.08
CA GLN A 11 -20.62 17.83 -36.03
C GLN A 11 -19.25 18.52 -35.84
N PRO A 12 -19.17 19.86 -35.80
CA PRO A 12 -17.91 20.54 -35.52
C PRO A 12 -17.48 20.23 -34.08
N ALA A 13 -16.18 20.03 -33.88
CA ALA A 13 -15.61 19.80 -32.55
C ALA A 13 -15.94 21.00 -31.65
N ARG A 14 -16.61 20.76 -30.52
CA ARG A 14 -16.87 21.79 -29.51
C ARG A 14 -15.52 22.21 -28.91
N PRO A 15 -15.28 23.52 -28.65
CA PRO A 15 -14.07 23.97 -27.98
C PRO A 15 -13.90 23.33 -26.60
N LEU A 16 -12.72 22.76 -26.32
CA LEU A 16 -12.37 22.08 -25.05
C LEU A 16 -12.46 22.98 -23.81
N GLU A 17 -12.44 24.30 -23.99
CA GLU A 17 -12.39 25.27 -22.89
C GLU A 17 -13.67 25.30 -22.04
N GLN A 18 -14.77 24.77 -22.57
CA GLN A 18 -16.08 24.76 -21.89
C GLN A 18 -16.29 23.55 -20.95
N ASP A 19 -15.32 22.63 -20.91
CA ASP A 19 -15.34 21.39 -20.11
C ASP A 19 -14.26 21.40 -19.00
N ARG A 20 -13.95 22.58 -18.44
CA ARG A 20 -13.19 22.61 -17.19
C ARG A 20 -14.01 21.90 -16.13
N PRO A 21 -13.48 20.83 -15.52
CA PRO A 21 -14.29 20.00 -14.66
C PRO A 21 -14.62 20.79 -13.40
N ARG A 22 -15.89 20.74 -12.99
CA ARG A 22 -16.47 21.51 -11.87
C ARG A 22 -15.65 21.47 -10.58
N TRP A 23 -14.80 20.46 -10.39
CA TRP A 23 -13.96 20.29 -9.21
C TRP A 23 -12.81 21.30 -9.10
N GLU A 24 -12.38 21.96 -10.19
CA GLU A 24 -11.29 22.96 -10.13
C GLU A 24 -11.71 24.30 -9.50
N THR A 25 -13.02 24.58 -9.44
CA THR A 25 -13.56 25.82 -8.85
C THR A 25 -14.12 25.61 -7.44
N VAL A 26 -13.99 24.39 -6.88
CA VAL A 26 -14.43 24.12 -5.52
C VAL A 26 -13.28 24.40 -4.57
N GLU A 27 -13.43 25.41 -3.73
CA GLU A 27 -12.58 25.63 -2.57
C GLU A 27 -12.67 24.39 -1.66
N THR A 28 -11.56 23.66 -1.51
CA THR A 28 -11.46 22.50 -0.62
C THR A 28 -11.43 23.00 0.82
N THR A 29 -12.60 23.16 1.42
CA THR A 29 -12.76 23.44 2.86
C THR A 29 -13.11 22.15 3.61
N ASP A 30 -12.59 22.02 4.84
CA ASP A 30 -12.91 20.93 5.76
C ASP A 30 -14.35 21.05 6.32
N GLU A 31 -15.04 22.18 6.08
CA GLU A 31 -16.44 22.38 6.45
C GLU A 31 -17.41 22.05 5.33
N THR A 32 -18.22 21.00 5.51
CA THR A 32 -19.37 20.72 4.62
C THR A 32 -20.52 21.69 4.93
N ALA A 33 -21.14 22.28 3.89
CA ALA A 33 -22.22 23.27 3.99
C ALA A 33 -23.43 22.86 4.89
N SER A 34 -23.66 21.56 5.07
CA SER A 34 -24.74 21.04 5.92
C SER A 34 -24.39 20.97 7.42
N ARG A 35 -23.15 21.30 7.81
CA ARG A 35 -22.67 21.30 9.22
C ARG A 35 -23.07 20.05 10.01
N ALA A 36 -23.07 18.90 9.35
CA ALA A 36 -23.47 17.61 9.91
C ALA A 36 -22.28 16.71 10.29
N VAL A 37 -21.05 17.19 10.07
CA VAL A 37 -19.83 16.44 10.35
C VAL A 37 -19.39 16.73 11.78
N ARG A 38 -19.09 15.68 12.54
CA ARG A 38 -18.51 15.81 13.88
C ARG A 38 -17.20 16.59 13.77
N PRO A 39 -16.85 17.44 14.76
CA PRO A 39 -15.57 18.12 14.75
C PRO A 39 -14.44 17.09 14.60
N PRO A 40 -13.41 17.40 13.80
CA PRO A 40 -12.28 16.49 13.63
C PRO A 40 -11.64 16.24 14.98
N THR A 41 -11.33 14.97 15.26
CA THR A 41 -10.55 14.64 16.45
C THR A 41 -9.11 15.10 16.20
N VAL A 42 -8.65 16.04 17.01
CA VAL A 42 -7.25 16.50 16.96
C VAL A 42 -6.39 15.45 17.66
N VAL A 43 -5.60 14.72 16.87
CA VAL A 43 -4.61 13.75 17.38
C VAL A 43 -3.23 14.40 17.30
N GLU A 44 -2.60 14.59 18.45
CA GLU A 44 -1.24 15.13 18.52
C GLU A 44 -0.22 14.13 17.98
N HIS A 45 0.62 14.57 17.04
CA HIS A 45 1.72 13.76 16.51
C HIS A 45 2.86 13.67 17.52
N ARG A 46 2.88 12.62 18.33
CA ARG A 46 3.99 12.33 19.24
C ARG A 46 5.04 11.47 18.54
N ARG A 47 6.29 11.94 18.47
CA ARG A 47 7.42 11.06 18.13
C ARG A 47 7.71 10.14 19.31
N LEU A 48 7.74 8.84 19.05
CA LEU A 48 8.26 7.88 20.02
C LEU A 48 9.76 8.14 20.25
N PRO A 49 10.25 7.99 21.50
CA PRO A 49 11.64 8.22 21.84
C PRO A 49 12.58 7.19 21.19
N GLU A 50 12.18 5.91 21.12
CA GLU A 50 12.91 4.88 20.38
C GLU A 50 12.48 4.80 18.91
N LYS A 51 13.46 4.72 18.00
CA LYS A 51 13.25 4.48 16.56
C LYS A 51 13.08 3.01 16.19
N ASN A 52 13.12 2.13 17.18
CA ASN A 52 13.28 0.70 16.97
C ASN A 52 11.95 -0.08 16.85
N PHE A 53 10.86 0.61 16.54
CA PHE A 53 9.56 -0.02 16.35
C PHE A 53 9.37 -0.37 14.87
N GLY A 54 9.08 -1.64 14.58
CA GLY A 54 8.87 -2.13 13.21
C GLY A 54 10.15 -2.40 12.42
N GLU A 55 11.28 -2.57 13.10
CA GLU A 55 12.53 -2.97 12.45
C GLU A 55 12.65 -4.49 12.42
N ALA A 56 12.42 -5.03 11.24
CA ALA A 56 12.50 -6.46 11.01
C ALA A 56 13.97 -6.92 11.09
N ARG A 57 14.23 -8.03 11.80
CA ARG A 57 15.58 -8.56 12.00
C ARG A 57 15.83 -9.74 11.08
N LEU A 58 16.96 -9.74 10.38
CA LEU A 58 17.35 -10.86 9.54
C LEU A 58 17.92 -11.99 10.41
N VAL A 59 17.23 -13.11 10.42
CA VAL A 59 17.54 -14.33 11.19
C VAL A 59 17.53 -15.54 10.26
N TRP A 60 18.03 -16.68 10.72
CA TRP A 60 17.77 -17.94 10.05
C TRP A 60 16.60 -18.63 10.73
N ARG A 61 15.84 -19.41 9.96
CA ARG A 61 14.73 -20.23 10.43
C ARG A 61 14.87 -21.65 9.92
N CYS A 62 14.53 -22.62 10.76
CA CYS A 62 14.38 -24.01 10.35
C CYS A 62 13.01 -24.28 9.73
N ASP A 63 12.96 -24.95 8.58
CA ASP A 63 11.73 -25.35 7.89
C ASP A 63 10.97 -26.45 8.65
N ASP A 64 11.70 -27.38 9.27
CA ASP A 64 11.11 -28.54 9.93
C ASP A 64 10.51 -28.22 11.31
N CYS A 65 11.20 -27.44 12.16
CA CYS A 65 10.74 -27.16 13.52
C CYS A 65 10.46 -25.68 13.82
N GLY A 66 10.86 -24.76 12.94
CA GLY A 66 10.64 -23.32 13.14
C GLY A 66 11.64 -22.62 14.06
N GLU A 67 12.67 -23.31 14.56
CA GLU A 67 13.73 -22.71 15.37
C GLU A 67 14.35 -21.51 14.66
N LEU A 68 14.61 -20.44 15.41
CA LEU A 68 15.18 -19.20 14.92
C LEU A 68 16.58 -18.98 15.51
N GLY A 69 17.48 -18.41 14.72
CA GLY A 69 18.79 -18.02 15.23
C GLY A 69 19.48 -16.93 14.43
N SER A 70 20.62 -16.49 14.95
CA SER A 70 21.34 -15.37 14.37
C SER A 70 22.10 -15.74 13.10
N LEU A 71 22.04 -14.88 12.06
CA LEU A 71 22.80 -15.09 10.82
C LEU A 71 24.33 -15.05 11.00
N THR A 72 24.85 -14.43 12.07
CA THR A 72 26.29 -14.46 12.38
C THR A 72 26.77 -15.83 12.85
N ALA A 73 25.87 -16.69 13.30
CA ALA A 73 26.15 -18.06 13.72
C ALA A 73 25.21 -19.02 12.97
N PHE A 74 25.56 -19.34 11.72
CA PHE A 74 24.77 -20.24 10.87
C PHE A 74 25.27 -21.69 11.01
N PRO A 75 24.53 -22.58 11.69
CA PRO A 75 25.00 -23.93 11.96
C PRO A 75 24.90 -24.84 10.71
N SER A 76 25.56 -26.00 10.76
CA SER A 76 25.46 -27.03 9.71
C SER A 76 24.23 -27.94 9.85
N ALA A 77 23.56 -27.91 11.01
CA ALA A 77 22.33 -28.61 11.29
C ALA A 77 21.51 -27.80 12.31
N CYS A 78 20.20 -27.96 12.32
CA CYS A 78 19.34 -27.33 13.33
C CYS A 78 19.70 -27.84 14.73
N PRO A 79 19.95 -26.95 15.72
CA PRO A 79 20.31 -27.35 17.08
C PRO A 79 19.15 -27.99 17.85
N ASP A 80 17.90 -27.74 17.44
CA ASP A 80 16.70 -28.24 18.10
C ASP A 80 16.25 -29.61 17.54
N CYS A 81 16.02 -29.69 16.22
CA CYS A 81 15.50 -30.90 15.59
C CYS A 81 16.54 -31.74 14.82
N GLY A 82 17.77 -31.25 14.66
CA GLY A 82 18.83 -31.95 13.93
C GLY A 82 18.68 -31.96 12.40
N ALA A 83 17.73 -31.20 11.84
CA ALA A 83 17.56 -31.05 10.41
C ALA A 83 18.85 -30.59 9.71
N SER A 84 19.04 -31.00 8.46
CA SER A 84 20.24 -30.67 7.69
C SER A 84 20.32 -29.18 7.37
N ARG A 85 21.49 -28.74 6.88
CA ARG A 85 21.70 -27.34 6.50
C ARG A 85 20.72 -26.86 5.43
N GLU A 86 20.26 -27.74 4.54
CA GLU A 86 19.29 -27.38 3.50
C GLU A 86 17.93 -26.96 4.07
N ALA A 87 17.57 -27.42 5.27
CA ALA A 87 16.35 -27.04 5.97
C ALA A 87 16.46 -25.70 6.72
N LEU A 88 17.64 -25.04 6.71
CA LEU A 88 17.87 -23.74 7.33
C LEU A 88 17.86 -22.64 6.26
N PHE A 89 16.98 -21.66 6.37
CA PHE A 89 16.83 -20.57 5.39
C PHE A 89 16.80 -19.18 6.06
N TYR A 90 17.03 -18.14 5.27
CA TYR A 90 16.98 -16.76 5.75
C TYR A 90 15.53 -16.29 5.91
N PHE A 91 15.23 -15.64 7.03
CA PHE A 91 13.90 -15.17 7.38
C PHE A 91 14.00 -13.80 8.05
N THR A 92 13.01 -12.94 7.81
CA THR A 92 12.93 -11.65 8.49
C THR A 92 11.86 -11.76 9.58
N GLU A 93 12.29 -11.64 10.83
CA GLU A 93 11.39 -11.57 11.98
C GLU A 93 10.71 -10.20 12.01
N ASP A 94 9.37 -10.18 12.08
CA ASP A 94 8.50 -9.00 12.18
C ASP A 94 8.03 -8.78 13.62
#